data_AF-A0A9C8TYW4-F1
#
_entry.id   AF-A0A9C8TYW4-F1
#
_cell.length_a   1.000
_cell.length_b   1.000
_cell.length_c   1.000
_cell.angle_alpha   90.00
_cell.angle_beta   90.00
_cell.angle_gamma   90.00
#
_symmetry.space_group_name_H-M   'P 1'
#
loop_
_entity.id
_entity.type
_entity.pdbx_description
1 polymer ?
#
loop_
_entity_poly.entity_id
_entity_poly.type
_entity_poly.pdbx_seq_one_letter_code
_entity_poly.pdbx_strand_id
1 'polypeptide(L)'
;MPAPQLLTYRDAISAANDFVGGLSTGVAQGDIRRAIHVAYREIGDAFSWSFLKKQGRVPLQALESTGTVAYDHTGGSNERQLTLTPVASEVWPSWAVDATVRVGSVPCRVESRISDTVLTLDVNLNPGADVAASTAFQIYPACYTLPHDFESLVQPWGEDTWRFGQQVSRDEILALDRFRETTGGIRCFAVGEVADLQGSLGLYIHPASDATETLDFLYRRRARQLRYSGHDAAETDGTITVNVDSTAVVGVGTAFDAKMVGSTLRVGTGGTNVPTGLDGLYPYDDERIIAGHTDATNVTLDTAITTARSGVKYCISDAIDLHAAAHNAFLACVTKHLAVSRNMKHKAEMIALYDDALMQARGADHRVTQRRVAGRPTVRRVRLADYPMGTDVE
;
A
#
# COMPACT_ATOMS: atom_id res chain seq x y z
N MET A 1 6.05 26.82 7.67
CA MET A 1 5.79 26.70 6.22
C MET A 1 4.29 26.49 6.05
N PRO A 2 3.62 27.08 5.04
CA PRO A 2 2.21 26.82 4.81
C PRO A 2 2.02 25.32 4.53
N ALA A 3 0.98 24.72 5.12
CA ALA A 3 0.65 23.32 4.87
C ALA A 3 0.29 23.14 3.39
N PRO A 4 0.72 22.05 2.73
CA PRO A 4 0.33 21.77 1.37
C PRO A 4 -1.18 21.55 1.31
N GLN A 5 -1.86 22.23 0.39
CA GLN A 5 -3.30 22.06 0.18
C GLN A 5 -3.60 20.63 -0.28
N LEU A 6 -4.50 19.93 0.41
CA LEU A 6 -4.91 18.58 0.07
C LEU A 6 -6.23 18.63 -0.69
N LEU A 7 -6.28 17.98 -1.86
CA LEU A 7 -7.55 17.66 -2.50
C LEU A 7 -8.18 16.52 -1.71
N THR A 8 -9.40 16.70 -1.23
CA THR A 8 -10.13 15.68 -0.45
C THR A 8 -11.28 15.08 -1.25
N TYR A 9 -11.80 13.95 -0.78
CA TYR A 9 -12.97 13.31 -1.37
C TYR A 9 -14.20 14.25 -1.39
N ARG A 10 -14.38 15.08 -0.35
CA ARG A 10 -15.40 16.13 -0.31
C ARG A 10 -15.27 17.15 -1.44
N ASP A 11 -14.04 17.57 -1.77
CA ASP A 11 -13.79 18.52 -2.84
C ASP A 11 -14.12 17.90 -4.21
N ALA A 12 -13.74 16.63 -4.41
CA ALA A 12 -14.08 15.90 -5.61
C ALA A 12 -15.59 15.74 -5.79
N ILE A 13 -16.34 15.50 -4.70
CA ILE A 13 -17.80 15.45 -4.71
C ILE A 13 -18.39 16.82 -5.07
N SER A 14 -17.84 17.90 -4.51
CA SER A 14 -18.28 19.27 -4.78
C SER A 14 -18.08 19.64 -6.25
N ALA A 15 -16.88 19.40 -6.79
CA ALA A 15 -16.58 19.60 -8.21
C ALA A 15 -17.48 18.76 -9.14
N ALA A 16 -17.77 17.53 -8.76
CA ALA A 16 -18.69 16.66 -9.50
C ALA A 16 -20.15 17.17 -9.45
N ASN A 17 -20.60 17.69 -8.31
CA ASN A 17 -21.92 18.29 -8.17
C ASN A 17 -22.06 19.55 -9.04
N ASP A 18 -21.02 20.39 -9.07
CA ASP A 18 -21.00 21.60 -9.89
C ASP A 18 -21.10 21.27 -11.38
N PHE A 19 -20.35 20.26 -11.83
CA PHE A 19 -20.44 19.76 -13.20
C PHE A 19 -21.84 19.26 -13.59
N VAL A 20 -22.55 18.66 -12.63
CA VAL A 20 -23.90 18.10 -12.84
C VAL A 20 -25.01 19.16 -12.74
N GLY A 21 -24.72 20.38 -12.26
CA GLY A 21 -25.69 21.46 -12.13
C GLY A 21 -26.31 21.61 -10.74
N GLY A 22 -25.61 21.21 -9.68
CA GLY A 22 -25.86 21.71 -8.31
C GLY A 22 -27.04 21.15 -7.51
N LEU A 23 -27.83 20.21 -8.06
CA LEU A 23 -28.98 19.60 -7.36
C LEU A 23 -28.90 18.07 -7.37
N SER A 24 -27.93 17.49 -6.67
CA SER A 24 -27.90 16.03 -6.49
C SER A 24 -28.86 15.60 -5.39
N THR A 25 -30.01 15.04 -5.79
CA THR A 25 -30.83 14.20 -4.91
C THR A 25 -30.02 12.95 -4.49
N GLY A 26 -30.44 12.21 -3.45
CA GLY A 26 -29.67 11.07 -2.92
C GLY A 26 -29.27 10.02 -3.98
N VAL A 27 -30.08 9.81 -5.02
CA VAL A 27 -29.77 8.90 -6.15
C VAL A 27 -28.60 9.44 -7.00
N ALA A 28 -28.57 10.75 -7.24
CA ALA A 28 -27.48 11.40 -7.99
C ALA A 28 -26.14 11.34 -7.26
N GLN A 29 -26.13 11.24 -5.92
CA GLN A 29 -24.89 11.10 -5.15
C GLN A 29 -24.24 9.72 -5.30
N GLY A 30 -25.03 8.66 -5.45
CA GLY A 30 -24.50 7.31 -5.67
C GLY A 30 -23.66 7.20 -6.95
N ASP A 31 -24.12 7.83 -8.03
CA ASP A 31 -23.40 7.87 -9.31
C ASP A 31 -22.11 8.70 -9.22
N ILE A 32 -22.15 9.82 -8.49
CA ILE A 32 -20.98 10.66 -8.25
C ILE A 32 -19.91 9.91 -7.45
N ARG A 33 -20.30 9.30 -6.33
CA ARG A 33 -19.37 8.51 -5.49
C ARG A 33 -18.75 7.38 -6.32
N ARG A 34 -19.54 6.68 -7.13
CA ARG A 34 -19.07 5.62 -8.04
C ARG A 34 -18.09 6.14 -9.10
N ALA A 35 -18.44 7.22 -9.79
CA ALA A 35 -17.57 7.83 -10.80
C ALA A 35 -16.22 8.23 -10.20
N ILE A 36 -16.22 8.79 -8.99
CA ILE A 36 -15.00 9.13 -8.25
C ILE A 36 -14.16 7.87 -7.94
N HIS A 37 -14.76 6.80 -7.41
CA HIS A 37 -13.99 5.57 -7.13
C HIS A 37 -13.44 4.88 -8.38
N VAL A 38 -14.14 4.96 -9.51
CA VAL A 38 -13.65 4.41 -10.79
C VAL A 38 -12.52 5.29 -11.33
N ALA A 39 -12.71 6.61 -11.36
CA ALA A 39 -11.69 7.57 -11.77
C ALA A 39 -10.41 7.46 -10.94
N TYR A 40 -10.56 7.31 -9.62
CA TYR A 40 -9.44 7.20 -8.69
C TYR A 40 -8.58 5.96 -8.96
N ARG A 41 -9.22 4.81 -9.20
CA ARG A 41 -8.54 3.57 -9.61
C ARG A 41 -7.90 3.71 -10.99
N GLU A 42 -8.64 4.23 -11.96
CA GLU A 42 -8.14 4.39 -13.33
C GLU A 42 -6.91 5.30 -13.38
N ILE A 43 -6.91 6.44 -12.68
CA ILE A 43 -5.73 7.30 -12.60
C ILE A 43 -4.57 6.57 -11.93
N GLY A 44 -4.82 5.89 -10.81
CA GLY A 44 -3.80 5.11 -10.11
C GLY A 44 -3.10 4.11 -11.04
N ASP A 45 -3.88 3.42 -11.88
CA ASP A 45 -3.41 2.36 -12.78
C ASP A 45 -2.86 2.89 -14.12
N ALA A 46 -3.27 4.08 -14.57
CA ALA A 46 -2.96 4.63 -15.90
C ALA A 46 -1.48 4.92 -16.15
N PHE A 47 -0.66 5.03 -15.11
CA PHE A 47 0.78 5.29 -15.21
C PHE A 47 1.55 4.83 -13.98
N SER A 48 2.86 4.57 -14.12
CA SER A 48 3.74 4.19 -13.01
C SER A 48 4.23 5.42 -12.21
N TRP A 49 3.26 6.14 -11.63
CA TRP A 49 3.46 7.39 -10.91
C TRP A 49 4.58 7.34 -9.88
N SER A 50 5.46 8.34 -9.89
CA SER A 50 6.58 8.42 -8.95
C SER A 50 6.14 8.53 -7.48
N PHE A 51 5.04 9.24 -7.22
CA PHE A 51 4.50 9.45 -5.87
C PHE A 51 3.79 8.22 -5.27
N LEU A 52 3.52 7.20 -6.07
CA LEU A 52 3.04 5.90 -5.59
C LEU A 52 4.20 4.91 -5.34
N LYS A 53 5.46 5.35 -5.46
CA LYS A 53 6.61 4.51 -5.12
C LYS A 53 6.99 4.72 -3.65
N LYS A 54 7.21 3.62 -2.95
CA LYS A 54 7.61 3.63 -1.54
C LYS A 54 8.71 2.60 -1.32
N GLN A 55 9.57 2.87 -0.33
CA GLN A 55 10.56 1.90 0.13
C GLN A 55 9.90 0.96 1.13
N GLY A 56 10.14 -0.34 0.94
CA GLY A 56 9.79 -1.40 1.86
C GLY A 56 11.05 -2.08 2.37
N ARG A 57 10.93 -2.68 3.55
CA ARG A 57 11.96 -3.52 4.17
C ARG A 57 11.30 -4.77 4.71
N VAL A 58 11.86 -5.93 4.39
CA VAL A 58 11.46 -7.22 4.96
C VAL A 58 12.64 -7.78 5.75
N PRO A 59 12.49 -8.03 7.06
CA PRO A 59 13.50 -8.74 7.84
C PRO A 59 13.42 -10.23 7.54
N LEU A 60 14.51 -10.78 6.98
CA LEU A 60 14.65 -12.21 6.74
C LEU A 60 15.07 -12.90 8.02
N GLN A 61 14.57 -14.12 8.20
CA GLN A 61 14.92 -14.96 9.35
C GLN A 61 15.92 -16.00 8.91
N ALA A 62 16.95 -16.20 9.72
CA ALA A 62 17.86 -17.33 9.55
C ALA A 62 17.09 -18.65 9.68
N LEU A 63 17.51 -19.66 8.93
CA LEU A 63 17.06 -21.02 9.12
C LEU A 63 17.46 -21.53 10.51
N GLU A 64 16.51 -22.15 11.22
CA GLU A 64 16.78 -22.80 12.50
C GLU A 64 16.85 -24.31 12.31
N SER A 65 17.88 -24.93 12.88
CA SER A 65 18.09 -26.38 12.83
C SER A 65 18.62 -26.94 14.17
N THR A 66 18.51 -26.17 15.24
CA THR A 66 18.96 -26.60 16.57
C THR A 66 17.89 -27.43 17.25
N GLY A 67 18.31 -28.51 17.91
CA GLY A 67 17.40 -29.45 18.56
C GLY A 67 17.03 -30.64 17.67
N THR A 68 16.06 -31.40 18.12
CA THR A 68 15.55 -32.57 17.39
C THR A 68 14.04 -32.67 17.52
N VAL A 69 13.39 -33.37 16.60
CA VAL A 69 11.93 -33.52 16.58
C VAL A 69 11.50 -34.97 16.63
N ALA A 70 10.27 -35.17 17.08
CA ALA A 70 9.49 -36.39 16.89
C ALA A 70 8.18 -36.00 16.17
N TYR A 71 7.76 -36.79 15.20
CA TYR A 71 6.47 -36.60 14.52
C TYR A 71 5.56 -37.79 14.81
N ASP A 72 4.34 -37.50 15.23
CA ASP A 72 3.27 -38.45 15.47
C ASP A 72 2.16 -38.21 14.44
N HIS A 73 1.96 -39.19 13.56
CA HIS A 73 0.98 -39.14 12.50
C HIS A 73 -0.43 -39.40 13.05
N THR A 74 -0.56 -40.46 13.86
CA THR A 74 -1.82 -40.90 14.46
C THR A 74 -1.56 -41.56 15.82
N GLY A 75 -2.18 -41.05 16.89
CA GLY A 75 -2.14 -41.68 18.22
C GLY A 75 -1.71 -40.76 19.36
N GLY A 76 -1.24 -39.55 19.05
CA GLY A 76 -0.81 -38.55 20.02
C GLY A 76 -1.94 -37.75 20.68
N SER A 77 -1.56 -36.76 21.50
CA SER A 77 -2.50 -35.77 22.08
C SER A 77 -3.15 -34.88 21.01
N ASN A 78 -2.48 -34.73 19.86
CA ASN A 78 -3.00 -34.11 18.65
C ASN A 78 -2.60 -35.00 17.45
N GLU A 79 -3.43 -35.05 16.42
CA GLU A 79 -3.05 -35.70 15.16
C GLU A 79 -2.02 -34.85 14.41
N ARG A 80 -1.09 -35.50 13.68
CA ARG A 80 -0.05 -34.83 12.88
C ARG A 80 0.82 -33.88 13.69
N GLN A 81 1.17 -34.30 14.90
CA GLN A 81 1.89 -33.50 15.86
C GLN A 81 3.41 -33.59 15.63
N LEU A 82 4.05 -32.44 15.47
CA LEU A 82 5.51 -32.31 15.49
C LEU A 82 5.93 -31.73 16.85
N THR A 83 6.71 -32.50 17.60
CA THR A 83 7.18 -32.11 18.94
C THR A 83 8.67 -31.84 18.90
N LEU A 84 9.06 -30.63 19.33
CA LEU A 84 10.46 -30.26 19.54
C LEU A 84 10.96 -30.88 20.85
N THR A 85 12.08 -31.56 20.78
CA THR A 85 12.91 -31.91 21.93
C THR A 85 13.96 -30.80 22.06
N PRO A 86 13.76 -29.86 22.99
CA PRO A 86 14.58 -28.65 23.03
C PRO A 86 15.98 -28.97 23.55
N VAL A 87 17.00 -28.37 22.94
CA VAL A 87 18.39 -28.42 23.43
C VAL A 87 18.63 -27.08 24.11
N ALA A 88 18.66 -27.06 25.44
CA ALA A 88 18.47 -25.83 26.24
C ALA A 88 17.03 -25.26 26.10
N SER A 89 16.77 -24.05 26.60
CA SER A 89 15.42 -23.44 26.64
C SER A 89 14.90 -23.00 25.26
N GLU A 90 15.22 -23.75 24.20
CA GLU A 90 14.80 -23.50 22.82
C GLU A 90 13.30 -23.77 22.67
N VAL A 91 12.64 -22.88 21.94
CA VAL A 91 11.21 -22.92 21.65
C VAL A 91 11.00 -22.67 20.17
N TRP A 92 9.92 -23.16 19.60
CA TRP A 92 9.53 -22.81 18.24
C TRP A 92 9.43 -21.30 18.08
N PRO A 93 9.96 -20.72 16.99
CA PRO A 93 9.82 -19.29 16.75
C PRO A 93 8.36 -18.84 16.71
N SER A 94 8.11 -17.58 17.06
CA SER A 94 6.76 -16.99 16.97
C SER A 94 6.21 -16.99 15.54
N TRP A 95 7.10 -16.95 14.54
CA TRP A 95 6.76 -17.01 13.11
C TRP A 95 6.55 -18.43 12.57
N ALA A 96 6.68 -19.47 13.41
CA ALA A 96 6.58 -20.86 12.97
C ALA A 96 5.19 -21.23 12.38
N VAL A 97 4.15 -20.43 12.64
CA VAL A 97 2.78 -20.66 12.12
C VAL A 97 2.76 -20.71 10.59
N ASP A 98 3.53 -19.84 9.91
CA ASP A 98 3.59 -19.75 8.45
C ASP A 98 4.90 -20.33 7.89
N ALA A 99 5.51 -21.26 8.61
CA ALA A 99 6.80 -21.85 8.25
C ALA A 99 6.68 -23.16 7.47
N THR A 100 7.77 -23.50 6.79
CA THR A 100 8.02 -24.85 6.27
C THR A 100 9.05 -25.52 7.17
N VAL A 101 8.73 -26.72 7.64
CA VAL A 101 9.66 -27.58 8.37
C VAL A 101 10.09 -28.72 7.47
N ARG A 102 11.38 -28.91 7.28
CA ARG A 102 11.94 -30.12 6.66
C ARG A 102 12.32 -31.11 7.74
N VAL A 103 11.76 -32.31 7.62
CA VAL A 103 12.14 -33.48 8.42
C VAL A 103 12.78 -34.48 7.46
N GLY A 104 14.09 -34.68 7.58
CA GLY A 104 14.86 -35.40 6.56
C GLY A 104 14.82 -34.69 5.20
N SER A 105 14.29 -35.35 4.17
CA SER A 105 14.15 -34.82 2.81
C SER A 105 12.73 -34.33 2.47
N VAL A 106 11.79 -34.41 3.41
CA VAL A 106 10.37 -34.10 3.17
C VAL A 106 10.05 -32.69 3.67
N PRO A 107 9.70 -31.73 2.79
CA PRO A 107 9.18 -30.44 3.21
C PRO A 107 7.74 -30.60 3.72
N CYS A 108 7.50 -30.16 4.94
CA CYS A 108 6.22 -30.21 5.62
C CYS A 108 5.75 -28.79 5.94
N ARG A 109 4.46 -28.52 5.74
CA ARG A 109 3.89 -27.20 6.04
C ARG A 109 3.32 -27.19 7.45
N VAL A 110 3.57 -26.12 8.21
CA VAL A 110 2.94 -25.91 9.52
C VAL A 110 1.51 -25.41 9.30
N GLU A 111 0.56 -26.02 10.01
CA GLU A 111 -0.86 -25.61 10.01
C GLU A 111 -1.17 -24.71 11.22
N SER A 112 -0.67 -25.08 12.40
CA SER A 112 -0.83 -24.24 13.60
C SER A 112 0.26 -24.51 14.64
N ARG A 113 0.50 -23.49 15.49
CA ARG A 113 1.39 -23.58 16.67
C ARG A 113 0.52 -23.74 17.91
N ILE A 114 0.57 -24.92 18.53
CA ILE A 114 -0.24 -25.24 19.71
C ILE A 114 0.43 -24.72 20.98
N SER A 115 1.75 -24.85 21.04
CA SER A 115 2.57 -24.41 22.17
C SER A 115 3.99 -24.05 21.72
N ASP A 116 4.82 -23.65 22.67
CA ASP A 116 6.23 -23.34 22.43
C ASP A 116 7.06 -24.55 21.95
N THR A 117 6.58 -25.78 22.13
CA THR A 117 7.28 -27.01 21.71
C THR A 117 6.48 -27.89 20.75
N VAL A 118 5.22 -27.53 20.47
CA VAL A 118 4.29 -28.37 19.68
C VAL A 118 3.73 -27.60 18.49
N LEU A 119 3.92 -28.16 17.29
CA LEU A 119 3.30 -27.73 16.04
C LEU A 119 2.37 -28.83 15.50
N THR A 120 1.34 -28.43 14.79
CA THR A 120 0.51 -29.33 13.96
C THR A 120 0.87 -29.11 12.50
N LEU A 121 1.16 -30.20 11.78
CA LEU A 121 1.48 -30.15 10.35
C LEU A 121 0.23 -30.32 9.47
N ASP A 122 0.27 -29.73 8.29
CA ASP A 122 -0.79 -29.79 7.28
C ASP A 122 -1.17 -31.24 6.92
N VAL A 123 -2.44 -31.46 6.61
CA VAL A 123 -3.00 -32.81 6.35
C VAL A 123 -2.42 -33.47 5.09
N ASN A 124 -2.02 -32.68 4.10
CA ASN A 124 -1.48 -33.16 2.83
C ASN A 124 0.05 -33.01 2.75
N LEU A 125 0.63 -32.05 3.48
CA LEU A 125 2.05 -31.73 3.46
C LEU A 125 2.73 -32.10 4.79
N ASN A 126 2.81 -33.41 5.06
CA ASN A 126 3.46 -34.01 6.22
C ASN A 126 4.28 -35.26 5.82
N PRO A 127 5.06 -35.86 6.75
CA PRO A 127 5.86 -37.06 6.46
C PRO A 127 5.06 -38.32 6.08
N GLY A 128 3.77 -38.39 6.40
CA GLY A 128 2.86 -39.50 6.08
C GLY A 128 2.94 -40.72 7.02
N ALA A 129 3.89 -40.75 7.95
CA ALA A 129 4.03 -41.77 8.98
C ALA A 129 4.84 -41.21 10.16
N ASP A 130 4.78 -41.87 11.31
CA ASP A 130 5.53 -41.47 12.51
C ASP A 130 7.02 -41.35 12.21
N VAL A 131 7.63 -40.26 12.69
CA VAL A 131 9.07 -40.04 12.62
C VAL A 131 9.63 -40.19 14.03
N ALA A 132 10.62 -41.07 14.16
CA ALA A 132 11.27 -41.34 15.42
C ALA A 132 11.78 -40.07 16.10
N ALA A 133 11.76 -40.07 17.43
CA ALA A 133 12.39 -39.01 18.22
C ALA A 133 13.88 -38.86 17.88
N SER A 134 14.43 -37.69 18.21
CA SER A 134 15.82 -37.33 17.92
C SER A 134 16.13 -37.14 16.42
N THR A 135 15.11 -36.89 15.59
CA THR A 135 15.31 -36.61 14.16
C THR A 135 15.71 -35.14 13.96
N ALA A 136 16.73 -34.89 13.14
CA ALA A 136 17.15 -33.54 12.79
C ALA A 136 16.09 -32.85 11.90
N PHE A 137 15.94 -31.54 12.06
CA PHE A 137 15.01 -30.75 11.27
C PHE A 137 15.64 -29.43 10.81
N GLN A 138 14.97 -28.78 9.87
CA GLN A 138 15.25 -27.41 9.45
C GLN A 138 13.93 -26.67 9.34
N ILE A 139 13.77 -25.52 9.99
CA ILE A 139 12.58 -24.67 9.87
C ILE A 139 12.95 -23.31 9.31
N TYR A 140 12.14 -22.83 8.37
CA TYR A 140 12.30 -21.52 7.73
C TYR A 140 10.94 -20.93 7.34
N PRO A 141 10.79 -19.59 7.27
CA PRO A 141 9.54 -18.97 6.82
C PRO A 141 9.20 -19.40 5.39
N ALA A 142 7.95 -19.80 5.14
CA ALA A 142 7.53 -20.18 3.79
C ALA A 142 7.37 -18.95 2.87
N CYS A 143 6.97 -17.81 3.46
CA CYS A 143 6.87 -16.53 2.78
C CYS A 143 7.00 -15.37 3.77
N TYR A 144 7.27 -14.19 3.24
CA TYR A 144 7.29 -12.93 4.00
C TYR A 144 6.15 -12.04 3.54
N THR A 145 5.20 -11.74 4.43
CA THR A 145 4.04 -10.92 4.10
C THR A 145 4.46 -9.51 3.68
N LEU A 146 3.97 -9.06 2.53
CA LEU A 146 4.20 -7.71 2.03
C LEU A 146 3.13 -6.75 2.56
N PRO A 147 3.37 -5.43 2.53
CA PRO A 147 2.37 -4.44 2.91
C PRO A 147 1.03 -4.63 2.18
N HIS A 148 -0.09 -4.36 2.84
CA HIS A 148 -1.43 -4.50 2.22
C HIS A 148 -1.67 -3.58 1.02
N ASP A 149 -0.94 -2.46 0.93
CA ASP A 149 -0.97 -1.56 -0.21
C ASP A 149 -0.01 -1.99 -1.33
N PHE A 150 0.70 -3.10 -1.21
CA PHE A 150 1.64 -3.57 -2.23
C PHE A 150 0.94 -3.91 -3.56
N GLU A 151 1.47 -3.40 -4.67
CA GLU A 151 1.00 -3.74 -6.02
C GLU A 151 2.06 -4.51 -6.82
N SER A 152 3.27 -3.95 -6.89
CA SER A 152 4.40 -4.55 -7.61
C SER A 152 5.72 -4.04 -7.06
N LEU A 153 6.78 -4.84 -7.18
CA LEU A 153 8.15 -4.42 -6.90
C LEU A 153 9.01 -4.57 -8.14
N VAL A 154 10.10 -3.80 -8.20
CA VAL A 154 11.08 -3.93 -9.28
C VAL A 154 12.05 -5.06 -8.96
N GLN A 155 12.83 -4.87 -7.89
CA GLN A 155 13.81 -5.84 -7.45
C GLN A 155 14.15 -5.57 -5.98
N PRO A 156 14.32 -6.61 -5.17
CA PRO A 156 14.81 -6.45 -3.81
C PRO A 156 16.34 -6.44 -3.76
N TRP A 157 16.90 -5.69 -2.81
CA TRP A 157 18.32 -5.53 -2.53
C TRP A 157 18.62 -6.12 -1.14
N GLY A 158 19.61 -7.02 -1.07
CA GLY A 158 20.16 -7.50 0.20
C GLY A 158 21.16 -6.50 0.79
N GLU A 159 21.43 -6.64 2.09
CA GLU A 159 22.30 -5.73 2.85
C GLU A 159 23.77 -5.79 2.40
N ASP A 160 24.31 -7.00 2.20
CA ASP A 160 25.74 -7.22 1.93
C ASP A 160 26.06 -7.62 0.49
N THR A 161 25.04 -7.87 -0.34
CA THR A 161 25.25 -8.38 -1.70
C THR A 161 24.68 -7.44 -2.76
N TRP A 162 25.54 -7.05 -3.70
CA TRP A 162 25.13 -6.49 -5.00
C TRP A 162 24.51 -7.55 -5.93
N ARG A 163 24.39 -8.79 -5.45
CA ARG A 163 23.84 -9.91 -6.20
C ARG A 163 22.38 -10.06 -5.86
N PHE A 164 21.58 -10.02 -6.91
CA PHE A 164 20.15 -10.02 -6.82
C PHE A 164 19.59 -11.42 -6.96
N GLY A 165 18.48 -11.65 -6.27
CA GLY A 165 17.61 -12.75 -6.63
C GLY A 165 17.05 -12.54 -8.04
N GLN A 166 17.04 -13.58 -8.86
CA GLN A 166 16.28 -13.59 -10.11
C GLN A 166 14.79 -13.74 -9.79
N GLN A 167 13.95 -12.92 -10.42
CA GLN A 167 12.51 -13.15 -10.34
C GLN A 167 12.18 -14.45 -11.08
N VAL A 168 11.55 -15.38 -10.37
CA VAL A 168 11.10 -16.67 -10.90
C VAL A 168 9.61 -16.86 -10.64
N SER A 169 9.01 -17.85 -11.28
CA SER A 169 7.61 -18.19 -11.01
C SER A 169 7.45 -18.92 -9.67
N ARG A 170 6.23 -18.91 -9.12
CA ARG A 170 5.93 -19.66 -7.87
C ARG A 170 6.14 -21.17 -8.05
N ASP A 171 5.81 -21.71 -9.22
CA ASP A 171 6.02 -23.13 -9.54
C ASP A 171 7.51 -23.47 -9.58
N GLU A 172 8.35 -22.55 -10.07
CA GLU A 172 9.80 -22.71 -10.06
C GLU A 172 10.37 -22.68 -8.64
N ILE A 173 9.89 -21.79 -7.76
CA ILE A 173 10.25 -21.82 -6.32
C ILE A 173 9.88 -23.17 -5.70
N LEU A 174 8.67 -23.67 -5.96
CA LEU A 174 8.23 -24.97 -5.45
C LEU A 174 9.12 -26.12 -5.93
N ALA A 175 9.54 -26.09 -7.20
CA ALA A 175 10.47 -27.06 -7.75
C ALA A 175 11.87 -26.93 -7.13
N LEU A 176 12.36 -25.70 -6.96
CA LEU A 176 13.66 -25.41 -6.35
C LEU A 176 13.71 -25.89 -4.91
N ASP A 177 12.68 -25.63 -4.12
CA ASP A 177 12.55 -26.14 -2.76
C ASP A 177 12.59 -27.68 -2.75
N ARG A 178 11.95 -28.35 -3.71
CA ARG A 178 11.96 -29.81 -3.72
C ARG A 178 13.31 -30.44 -4.09
N PHE A 179 14.11 -29.80 -4.95
CA PHE A 179 15.25 -30.45 -5.60
C PHE A 179 16.63 -29.84 -5.34
N ARG A 180 16.74 -28.61 -4.82
CA ARG A 180 18.02 -27.88 -4.69
C ARG A 180 18.40 -27.55 -3.24
N GLU A 181 19.59 -26.95 -3.11
CA GLU A 181 20.15 -26.38 -1.87
C GLU A 181 19.06 -25.67 -1.07
N THR A 182 18.92 -26.06 0.21
CA THR A 182 17.86 -25.55 1.08
C THR A 182 18.22 -24.23 1.72
N THR A 183 19.51 -23.93 1.87
CA THR A 183 20.03 -22.78 2.60
C THR A 183 21.12 -22.03 1.85
N GLY A 184 21.20 -20.73 2.08
CA GLY A 184 22.32 -19.87 1.68
C GLY A 184 21.85 -18.47 1.33
N GLY A 185 22.77 -17.67 0.77
CA GLY A 185 22.42 -16.35 0.24
C GLY A 185 21.35 -16.41 -0.85
N ILE A 186 20.44 -15.45 -0.83
CA ILE A 186 19.27 -15.36 -1.71
C ILE A 186 19.67 -15.38 -3.19
N ARG A 187 19.01 -16.24 -3.98
CA ARG A 187 19.28 -16.37 -5.43
C ARG A 187 18.06 -16.14 -6.31
N CYS A 188 16.88 -16.41 -5.78
CA CYS A 188 15.63 -16.32 -6.53
C CYS A 188 14.54 -15.76 -5.60
N PHE A 189 13.60 -15.03 -6.19
CA PHE A 189 12.40 -14.60 -5.48
C PHE A 189 11.17 -14.70 -6.36
N ALA A 190 10.01 -14.89 -5.74
CA ALA A 190 8.71 -14.79 -6.39
C ALA A 190 7.78 -13.96 -5.50
N VAL A 191 6.83 -13.27 -6.13
CA VAL A 191 5.73 -12.60 -5.43
C VAL A 191 4.46 -13.37 -5.75
N GLY A 192 3.70 -13.72 -4.72
CA GLY A 192 2.44 -14.44 -4.90
C GLY A 192 1.50 -14.20 -3.74
N GLU A 193 0.29 -14.73 -3.83
CA GLU A 193 -0.68 -14.68 -2.75
C GLU A 193 -0.18 -15.48 -1.55
N VAL A 194 -0.37 -14.92 -0.35
CA VAL A 194 -0.13 -15.63 0.91
C VAL A 194 -1.32 -16.57 1.13
N ALA A 195 -1.04 -17.81 1.49
CA ALA A 195 -2.11 -18.73 1.86
C ALA A 195 -2.85 -18.18 3.09
N ASP A 196 -4.16 -18.43 3.17
CA ASP A 196 -5.00 -18.08 4.33
C ASP A 196 -5.24 -16.56 4.54
N LEU A 197 -4.55 -15.67 3.81
CA LEU A 197 -4.76 -14.21 3.82
C LEU A 197 -5.22 -13.68 2.46
N GLN A 198 -6.54 -13.51 2.31
CA GLN A 198 -7.12 -13.04 1.05
C GLN A 198 -6.63 -11.63 0.68
N GLY A 199 -6.13 -11.48 -0.55
CA GLY A 199 -5.69 -10.20 -1.10
C GLY A 199 -4.34 -9.71 -0.58
N SER A 200 -3.69 -10.46 0.31
CA SER A 200 -2.33 -10.19 0.77
C SER A 200 -1.31 -10.89 -0.13
N LEU A 201 -0.28 -10.14 -0.49
CA LEU A 201 0.86 -10.66 -1.26
C LEU A 201 2.02 -10.97 -0.31
N GLY A 202 2.80 -11.98 -0.68
CA GLY A 202 3.96 -12.44 0.05
C GLY A 202 5.15 -12.59 -0.88
N LEU A 203 6.32 -12.36 -0.30
CA LEU A 203 7.60 -12.60 -0.95
C LEU A 203 8.08 -14.01 -0.60
N TYR A 204 8.24 -14.83 -1.63
CA TYR A 204 8.79 -16.17 -1.55
C TYR A 204 10.26 -16.11 -1.98
N ILE A 205 11.14 -16.71 -1.19
CA ILE A 205 12.58 -16.56 -1.34
C ILE A 205 13.22 -17.94 -1.40
N HIS A 206 14.18 -18.12 -2.31
CA HIS A 206 14.97 -19.34 -2.41
C HIS A 206 16.45 -19.02 -2.71
N PRO A 207 17.42 -19.76 -2.12
CA PRO A 207 17.24 -20.68 -0.99
C PRO A 207 16.80 -19.94 0.29
N ALA A 208 16.46 -20.68 1.35
CA ALA A 208 16.18 -20.05 2.65
C ALA A 208 17.46 -19.35 3.17
N SER A 209 17.31 -18.18 3.78
CA SER A 209 18.47 -17.44 4.26
C SER A 209 19.15 -18.18 5.42
N ASP A 210 20.48 -18.24 5.39
CA ASP A 210 21.32 -18.81 6.44
C ASP A 210 21.66 -17.80 7.55
N ALA A 211 21.25 -16.53 7.37
CA ALA A 211 21.47 -15.46 8.33
C ALA A 211 20.22 -14.58 8.50
N THR A 212 20.12 -13.91 9.64
CA THR A 212 19.11 -12.87 9.85
C THR A 212 19.61 -11.60 9.18
N GLU A 213 19.04 -11.28 8.02
CA GLU A 213 19.43 -10.13 7.18
C GLU A 213 18.22 -9.29 6.78
N THR A 214 18.44 -8.09 6.27
CA THR A 214 17.34 -7.23 5.79
C THR A 214 17.31 -7.14 4.28
N LEU A 215 16.09 -7.16 3.73
CA LEU A 215 15.83 -7.01 2.31
C LEU A 215 15.08 -5.71 2.05
N ASP A 216 15.75 -4.78 1.39
CA ASP A 216 15.18 -3.49 1.01
C ASP A 216 14.65 -3.54 -0.42
N PHE A 217 13.51 -2.91 -0.69
CA PHE A 217 12.95 -2.86 -2.03
C PHE A 217 12.16 -1.58 -2.27
N LEU A 218 12.07 -1.20 -3.54
CA LEU A 218 11.15 -0.17 -4.00
C LEU A 218 9.93 -0.87 -4.59
N TYR A 219 8.75 -0.53 -4.07
CA TYR A 219 7.50 -1.03 -4.57
C TYR A 219 6.57 0.11 -4.99
N ARG A 220 5.71 -0.20 -5.95
CA ARG A 220 4.52 0.58 -6.25
C ARG A 220 3.44 0.17 -5.27
N ARG A 221 2.87 1.16 -4.58
CA ARG A 221 1.73 0.98 -3.71
C ARG A 221 0.44 1.34 -4.43
N ARG A 222 -0.65 0.68 -4.05
CA ARG A 222 -2.02 1.09 -4.37
C ARG A 222 -2.35 2.35 -3.58
N ALA A 223 -3.05 3.26 -4.24
CA ALA A 223 -3.53 4.46 -3.60
C ALA A 223 -4.59 4.10 -2.53
N ARG A 224 -4.63 4.85 -1.42
CA ARG A 224 -5.55 4.56 -0.30
C ARG A 224 -7.00 4.58 -0.77
N GLN A 225 -7.79 3.58 -0.39
CA GLN A 225 -9.21 3.57 -0.73
C GLN A 225 -9.95 4.74 -0.06
N LEU A 226 -10.70 5.49 -0.87
CA LEU A 226 -11.62 6.51 -0.38
C LEU A 226 -12.83 5.85 0.30
N ARG A 227 -13.15 6.29 1.51
CA ARG A 227 -14.24 5.81 2.33
C ARG A 227 -15.03 6.97 2.90
N TYR A 228 -14.36 7.94 3.51
CA TYR A 228 -14.97 9.05 4.21
C TYR A 228 -15.17 10.24 3.30
N SER A 229 -16.43 10.63 3.09
CA SER A 229 -16.85 11.61 2.08
C SER A 229 -16.87 13.06 2.60
N GLY A 230 -16.86 13.23 3.91
CA GLY A 230 -17.11 14.50 4.58
C GLY A 230 -18.56 14.96 4.55
N HIS A 231 -19.52 14.13 4.16
CA HIS A 231 -20.95 14.48 4.08
C HIS A 231 -21.83 13.67 5.02
N ASP A 232 -21.34 12.53 5.52
CA ASP A 232 -22.14 11.66 6.36
C ASP A 232 -22.12 12.16 7.83
N ALA A 233 -23.15 11.81 8.58
CA ALA A 233 -23.34 12.27 9.97
C ALA A 233 -22.11 11.97 10.85
N ALA A 234 -21.53 10.77 10.74
CA ALA A 234 -20.35 10.37 11.51
C ALA A 234 -19.11 11.26 11.25
N GLU A 235 -19.07 11.97 10.12
CA GLU A 235 -17.94 12.77 9.66
C GLU A 235 -18.08 14.26 9.99
N THR A 236 -19.28 14.71 10.37
CA THR A 236 -19.64 16.14 10.48
C THR A 236 -20.50 16.50 11.70
N ASP A 237 -21.10 15.52 12.38
CA ASP A 237 -21.94 15.75 13.55
C ASP A 237 -21.13 16.12 14.81
N GLY A 238 -21.76 16.91 15.68
CA GLY A 238 -21.10 17.44 16.86
C GLY A 238 -20.25 18.67 16.59
N THR A 239 -19.38 18.99 17.55
CA THR A 239 -18.42 20.10 17.46
C THR A 239 -17.09 19.67 18.06
N ILE A 240 -16.01 20.31 17.64
CA ILE A 240 -14.67 20.04 18.16
C ILE A 240 -14.09 21.27 18.85
N THR A 241 -13.15 20.98 19.74
CA THR A 241 -12.26 21.94 20.38
C THR A 241 -10.82 21.51 20.12
N VAL A 242 -10.03 22.47 19.66
CA VAL A 242 -8.60 22.32 19.37
C VAL A 242 -7.86 23.44 20.08
N ASN A 243 -6.75 23.09 20.73
CA ASN A 243 -5.93 24.04 21.45
C ASN A 243 -4.69 24.41 20.63
N VAL A 244 -4.21 25.64 20.83
CA VAL A 244 -2.96 26.09 20.22
C VAL A 244 -1.79 25.19 20.68
N ASP A 245 -0.87 24.91 19.76
CA ASP A 245 0.32 24.07 19.99
C ASP A 245 0.00 22.66 20.51
N SER A 246 -1.22 22.19 20.27
CA SER A 246 -1.66 20.84 20.60
C SER A 246 -2.05 20.07 19.34
N THR A 247 -1.75 18.77 19.33
CA THR A 247 -2.26 17.82 18.34
C THR A 247 -3.58 17.18 18.78
N ALA A 248 -4.03 17.42 20.01
CA ALA A 248 -5.25 16.80 20.53
C ALA A 248 -6.50 17.53 20.03
N VAL A 249 -7.47 16.77 19.54
CA VAL A 249 -8.81 17.24 19.18
C VAL A 249 -9.80 16.59 20.11
N VAL A 250 -10.61 17.41 20.78
CA VAL A 250 -11.67 16.95 21.69
C VAL A 250 -13.02 17.26 21.09
N GLY A 251 -13.82 16.24 20.85
CA GLY A 251 -15.16 16.32 20.26
C GLY A 251 -16.27 16.26 21.31
N VAL A 252 -17.37 16.96 21.02
CA VAL A 252 -18.64 16.86 21.74
C VAL A 252 -19.72 16.43 20.74
N GLY A 253 -20.36 15.29 21.00
CA GLY A 253 -21.34 14.71 20.08
C GLY A 253 -20.72 14.14 18.80
N THR A 254 -19.41 13.86 18.81
CA THR A 254 -18.67 13.25 17.70
C THR A 254 -18.70 11.72 17.81
N ALA A 255 -18.42 11.05 16.69
CA ALA A 255 -18.31 9.59 16.62
C ALA A 255 -17.03 9.18 15.87
N PHE A 256 -15.87 9.58 16.40
CA PHE A 256 -14.59 9.25 15.78
C PHE A 256 -14.32 7.74 15.78
N ASP A 257 -13.92 7.20 14.62
CA ASP A 257 -13.62 5.79 14.41
C ASP A 257 -12.13 5.59 14.14
N ALA A 258 -11.54 4.50 14.63
CA ALA A 258 -10.13 4.17 14.38
C ALA A 258 -9.78 4.11 12.88
N LYS A 259 -10.74 3.81 12.02
CA LYS A 259 -10.57 3.78 10.56
C LYS A 259 -10.45 5.17 9.93
N MET A 260 -10.78 6.24 10.65
CA MET A 260 -10.56 7.64 10.23
C MET A 260 -9.09 8.05 10.30
N VAL A 261 -8.21 7.25 10.90
CA VAL A 261 -6.76 7.53 10.93
C VAL A 261 -6.24 7.63 9.50
N GLY A 262 -5.50 8.70 9.23
CA GLY A 262 -4.98 9.13 7.93
C GLY A 262 -6.00 9.80 7.00
N SER A 263 -7.24 10.02 7.44
CA SER A 263 -8.16 10.95 6.79
C SER A 263 -7.84 12.40 7.18
N THR A 264 -8.30 13.34 6.38
CA THR A 264 -8.13 14.78 6.62
C THR A 264 -9.26 15.32 7.48
N LEU A 265 -8.91 16.04 8.54
CA LEU A 265 -9.83 16.80 9.39
C LEU A 265 -9.72 18.29 9.06
N ARG A 266 -10.85 18.87 8.64
CA ARG A 266 -11.02 20.31 8.42
C ARG A 266 -11.71 20.95 9.61
N VAL A 267 -11.12 22.02 10.12
CA VAL A 267 -11.62 22.80 11.25
C VAL A 267 -12.38 24.01 10.72
N GLY A 268 -13.64 24.16 11.13
CA GLY A 268 -14.47 25.32 10.78
C GLY A 268 -14.19 26.53 11.65
N THR A 269 -14.78 27.66 11.27
CA THR A 269 -14.66 28.94 11.99
C THR A 269 -15.77 29.16 13.02
N GLY A 270 -16.88 28.39 12.95
CA GLY A 270 -18.04 28.53 13.83
C GLY A 270 -18.78 27.21 14.05
N GLY A 271 -19.75 27.20 14.97
CA GLY A 271 -20.47 25.99 15.40
C GLY A 271 -21.72 25.63 14.57
N THR A 272 -22.06 26.40 13.54
CA THR A 272 -23.29 26.23 12.76
C THR A 272 -23.07 25.52 11.44
N ASN A 273 -22.10 25.96 10.65
CA ASN A 273 -21.88 25.49 9.28
C ASN A 273 -20.69 24.55 9.20
N VAL A 274 -20.86 23.42 8.50
CA VAL A 274 -19.79 22.47 8.22
C VAL A 274 -18.78 23.13 7.28
N PRO A 275 -17.45 23.06 7.56
CA PRO A 275 -16.46 23.65 6.68
C PRO A 275 -16.49 23.03 5.27
N THR A 276 -16.26 23.86 4.27
CA THR A 276 -16.10 23.52 2.85
C THR A 276 -14.65 23.73 2.42
N GLY A 277 -14.31 23.34 1.18
CA GLY A 277 -13.03 23.72 0.59
C GLY A 277 -12.88 25.24 0.44
N LEU A 278 -11.71 25.69 -0.03
CA LEU A 278 -11.38 27.11 -0.16
C LEU A 278 -12.32 27.88 -1.11
N ASP A 279 -12.85 27.21 -2.13
CA ASP A 279 -13.78 27.82 -3.09
C ASP A 279 -15.23 27.86 -2.58
N GLY A 280 -15.51 27.23 -1.43
CA GLY A 280 -16.86 27.13 -0.89
C GLY A 280 -17.26 28.32 0.00
N LEU A 281 -18.55 28.37 0.37
CA LEU A 281 -19.13 29.48 1.15
C LEU A 281 -18.60 29.54 2.60
N TYR A 282 -18.13 28.42 3.15
CA TYR A 282 -17.65 28.31 4.52
C TYR A 282 -16.25 27.69 4.55
N PRO A 283 -15.22 28.38 4.06
CA PRO A 283 -13.87 27.82 3.96
C PRO A 283 -13.35 27.39 5.34
N TYR A 284 -12.58 26.32 5.36
CA TYR A 284 -11.91 25.85 6.57
C TYR A 284 -10.83 26.85 7.03
N ASP A 285 -10.59 26.87 8.34
CA ASP A 285 -9.54 27.69 8.97
C ASP A 285 -8.22 26.93 9.01
N ASP A 286 -8.27 25.66 9.39
CA ASP A 286 -7.12 24.77 9.44
C ASP A 286 -7.48 23.37 8.91
N GLU A 287 -6.48 22.68 8.36
CA GLU A 287 -6.60 21.35 7.75
C GLU A 287 -5.41 20.48 8.18
N ARG A 288 -5.69 19.32 8.80
CA ARG A 288 -4.66 18.40 9.31
C ARG A 288 -5.04 16.94 9.07
N ILE A 289 -4.06 16.06 9.13
CA ILE A 289 -4.27 14.62 8.99
C ILE A 289 -4.44 14.02 10.38
N ILE A 290 -5.42 13.12 10.54
CA ILE A 290 -5.60 12.38 11.78
C ILE A 290 -4.47 11.35 11.88
N ALA A 291 -3.57 11.50 12.84
CA ALA A 291 -2.45 10.59 13.07
C ALA A 291 -2.81 9.44 14.02
N GLY A 292 -3.74 9.67 14.95
CA GLY A 292 -4.15 8.67 15.92
C GLY A 292 -5.60 8.82 16.37
N HIS A 293 -6.14 7.72 16.87
CA HIS A 293 -7.47 7.64 17.45
C HIS A 293 -7.33 7.11 18.87
N THR A 294 -8.02 7.77 19.82
CA THR A 294 -8.04 7.34 21.22
C THR A 294 -9.40 6.78 21.56
N ASP A 295 -10.46 7.53 21.26
CA ASP A 295 -11.85 7.13 21.48
C ASP A 295 -12.80 7.93 20.56
N ALA A 296 -14.12 7.74 20.72
CA ALA A 296 -15.14 8.39 19.88
C ALA A 296 -15.17 9.93 19.97
N THR A 297 -14.52 10.50 20.98
CA THR A 297 -14.44 11.93 21.27
C THR A 297 -13.02 12.49 21.18
N ASN A 298 -11.99 11.65 21.07
CA ASN A 298 -10.59 12.08 21.09
C ASN A 298 -9.80 11.48 19.94
N VAL A 299 -9.20 12.35 19.13
CA VAL A 299 -8.24 12.00 18.09
C VAL A 299 -7.01 12.89 18.18
N THR A 300 -5.90 12.43 17.61
CA THR A 300 -4.65 13.18 17.53
C THR A 300 -4.29 13.49 16.09
N LEU A 301 -3.78 14.69 15.85
CA LEU A 301 -3.36 15.19 14.54
C LEU A 301 -1.86 14.95 14.31
N ASP A 302 -1.47 14.96 13.04
CA ASP A 302 -0.08 14.81 12.59
C ASP A 302 0.81 15.99 13.02
N THR A 303 0.26 17.20 13.00
CA THR A 303 0.94 18.43 13.41
C THR A 303 0.02 19.28 14.28
N ALA A 304 0.59 20.00 15.24
CA ALA A 304 -0.15 20.88 16.13
C ALA A 304 -0.89 21.99 15.36
N ILE A 305 -2.05 22.40 15.88
CA ILE A 305 -2.85 23.50 15.34
C ILE A 305 -2.32 24.84 15.86
N THR A 306 -2.27 25.84 14.99
CA THR A 306 -1.73 27.17 15.33
C THR A 306 -2.76 28.12 15.93
N THR A 307 -4.06 27.83 15.78
CA THR A 307 -5.15 28.69 16.23
C THR A 307 -6.15 27.88 17.04
N ALA A 308 -6.28 28.21 18.32
CA ALA A 308 -7.25 27.56 19.19
C ALA A 308 -8.69 27.88 18.74
N ARG A 309 -9.55 26.85 18.72
CA ARG A 309 -10.98 26.94 18.39
C ARG A 309 -11.76 26.07 19.36
N SER A 310 -12.94 26.51 19.76
CA SER A 310 -13.81 25.78 20.68
C SER A 310 -15.23 25.76 20.17
N GLY A 311 -15.88 24.60 20.26
CA GLY A 311 -17.28 24.43 19.83
C GLY A 311 -17.50 24.70 18.34
N VAL A 312 -16.50 24.44 17.48
CA VAL A 312 -16.60 24.67 16.03
C VAL A 312 -17.02 23.40 15.30
N LYS A 313 -17.68 23.56 14.15
CA LYS A 313 -17.98 22.45 13.24
C LYS A 313 -16.72 21.95 12.55
N TYR A 314 -16.76 20.70 12.12
CA TYR A 314 -15.66 20.04 11.45
C TYR A 314 -16.16 19.16 10.32
N CYS A 315 -15.22 18.68 9.51
CA CYS A 315 -15.47 17.71 8.47
C CYS A 315 -14.29 16.75 8.37
N ILE A 316 -14.55 15.44 8.39
CA ILE A 316 -13.54 14.41 8.10
C ILE A 316 -13.77 13.85 6.70
N SER A 317 -12.76 13.95 5.84
CA SER A 317 -12.80 13.39 4.49
C SER A 317 -11.48 12.72 4.18
N ASP A 318 -11.50 11.63 3.41
CA ASP A 318 -10.26 11.03 2.94
C ASP A 318 -9.54 11.96 1.96
N ALA A 319 -8.22 12.06 2.11
CA ALA A 319 -7.37 12.75 1.15
C ALA A 319 -7.30 11.97 -0.16
N ILE A 320 -7.37 12.67 -1.28
CA ILE A 320 -7.04 12.10 -2.59
C ILE A 320 -5.53 11.89 -2.60
N ASP A 321 -5.12 10.64 -2.39
CA ASP A 321 -3.72 10.23 -2.35
C ASP A 321 -3.12 10.16 -3.77
N LEU A 322 -3.09 11.33 -4.41
CA LEU A 322 -2.48 11.65 -5.69
C LEU A 322 -1.70 12.95 -5.53
N HIS A 323 -0.58 13.07 -6.25
CA HIS A 323 0.16 14.32 -6.27
C HIS A 323 -0.64 15.43 -6.97
N ALA A 324 -0.39 16.70 -6.61
CA ALA A 324 -1.06 17.87 -7.18
C ALA A 324 -1.05 17.91 -8.72
N ALA A 325 0.04 17.43 -9.34
CA ALA A 325 0.18 17.31 -10.78
C ALA A 325 -0.88 16.39 -11.45
N ALA A 326 -1.43 15.43 -10.71
CA ALA A 326 -2.44 14.49 -11.18
C ALA A 326 -3.87 14.90 -10.79
N HIS A 327 -4.06 15.96 -9.99
CA HIS A 327 -5.39 16.38 -9.53
C HIS A 327 -6.30 16.80 -10.69
N ASN A 328 -5.78 17.57 -11.66
CA ASN A 328 -6.55 17.98 -12.84
C ASN A 328 -6.95 16.78 -13.70
N ALA A 329 -6.03 15.84 -13.93
CA ALA A 329 -6.33 14.60 -14.66
C ALA A 329 -7.38 13.76 -13.94
N PHE A 330 -7.31 13.70 -12.61
CA PHE A 330 -8.31 13.02 -11.79
C PHE A 330 -9.69 13.65 -11.89
N LEU A 331 -9.82 14.97 -11.72
CA LEU A 331 -11.10 15.66 -11.86
C LEU A 331 -11.68 15.52 -13.28
N ALA A 332 -10.85 15.61 -14.33
CA ALA A 332 -11.27 15.34 -15.70
C ALA A 332 -11.71 13.88 -15.91
N CYS A 333 -11.08 12.93 -15.23
CA CYS A 333 -11.51 11.52 -15.25
C CYS A 333 -12.87 11.34 -14.56
N VAL A 334 -13.13 12.05 -13.46
CA VAL A 334 -14.44 12.06 -12.78
C VAL A 334 -15.52 12.59 -13.71
N THR A 335 -15.31 13.73 -14.37
CA THR A 335 -16.28 14.31 -15.31
C THR A 335 -16.51 13.42 -16.52
N LYS A 336 -15.47 12.76 -17.05
CA LYS A 336 -15.58 11.72 -18.09
C LYS A 336 -16.54 10.61 -17.66
N HIS A 337 -16.32 10.00 -16.50
CA HIS A 337 -17.16 8.90 -16.01
C HIS A 337 -18.60 9.34 -15.72
N LEU A 338 -18.80 10.56 -15.24
CA LEU A 338 -20.14 11.14 -15.07
C LEU A 338 -20.84 11.36 -16.41
N ALA A 339 -20.13 11.91 -17.40
CA ALA A 339 -20.68 12.13 -18.74
C ALA A 339 -21.05 10.82 -19.44
N VAL A 340 -20.24 9.77 -19.28
CA VAL A 340 -20.51 8.45 -19.83
C VAL A 340 -21.69 7.78 -19.12
N SER A 341 -21.68 7.74 -17.79
CA SER A 341 -22.74 7.08 -16.99
C SER A 341 -24.11 7.72 -17.19
N ARG A 342 -24.18 9.05 -17.35
CA ARG A 342 -25.42 9.78 -17.62
C ARG A 342 -25.75 9.94 -19.11
N ASN A 343 -24.94 9.35 -19.99
CA ASN A 343 -25.08 9.44 -21.44
C ASN A 343 -25.24 10.89 -21.94
N MET A 344 -24.41 11.81 -21.43
CA MET A 344 -24.43 13.22 -21.83
C MET A 344 -24.02 13.39 -23.30
N LYS A 345 -24.60 14.40 -23.97
CA LYS A 345 -24.35 14.69 -25.39
C LYS A 345 -22.86 14.93 -25.69
N HIS A 346 -22.15 15.59 -24.79
CA HIS A 346 -20.74 15.99 -24.96
C HIS A 346 -19.72 14.99 -24.38
N LYS A 347 -20.11 13.70 -24.21
CA LYS A 347 -19.21 12.68 -23.64
C LYS A 347 -17.89 12.49 -24.42
N ALA A 348 -17.91 12.69 -25.74
CA ALA A 348 -16.71 12.57 -26.57
C ALA A 348 -15.68 13.68 -26.26
N GLU A 349 -16.16 14.91 -26.05
CA GLU A 349 -15.31 16.04 -25.68
C GLU A 349 -14.67 15.83 -24.29
N MET A 350 -15.43 15.27 -23.34
CA MET A 350 -14.91 14.96 -22.00
C MET A 350 -13.83 13.87 -22.00
N ILE A 351 -13.93 12.88 -22.90
CA ILE A 351 -12.88 11.88 -23.08
C ILE A 351 -11.60 12.54 -23.61
N ALA A 352 -11.72 13.41 -24.61
CA ALA A 352 -10.56 14.11 -25.17
C ALA A 352 -9.88 15.04 -24.14
N LEU A 353 -10.68 15.75 -23.31
CA LEU A 353 -10.16 16.59 -22.23
C LEU A 353 -9.40 15.75 -21.19
N TYR A 354 -9.92 14.57 -20.85
CA TYR A 354 -9.23 13.64 -19.95
C TYR A 354 -7.88 13.18 -20.52
N ASP A 355 -7.82 12.83 -21.81
CA ASP A 355 -6.59 12.36 -22.45
C ASP A 355 -5.50 13.45 -22.46
N ASP A 356 -5.86 14.71 -22.74
CA ASP A 356 -4.93 15.85 -22.67
C ASP A 356 -4.45 16.09 -21.23
N ALA A 357 -5.37 16.12 -20.25
CA ALA A 357 -5.03 16.29 -18.84
C ALA A 357 -4.11 15.17 -18.32
N LEU A 358 -4.35 13.92 -18.75
CA LEU A 358 -3.51 12.77 -18.39
C LEU A 358 -2.10 12.90 -19.00
N MET A 359 -2.00 13.37 -20.24
CA MET A 359 -0.70 13.61 -20.89
C MET A 359 0.11 14.68 -20.14
N GLN A 360 -0.54 15.78 -19.77
CA GLN A 360 0.09 16.85 -18.99
C GLN A 360 0.55 16.35 -17.60
N ALA A 361 -0.30 15.57 -16.91
CA ALA A 361 0.05 14.98 -15.62
C ALA A 361 1.27 14.04 -15.72
N ARG A 362 1.33 13.20 -16.77
CA ARG A 362 2.49 12.34 -17.05
C ARG A 362 3.76 13.16 -17.29
N GLY A 363 3.66 14.25 -18.03
CA GLY A 363 4.78 15.17 -18.25
C GLY A 363 5.28 15.81 -16.96
N ALA A 364 4.38 16.22 -16.07
CA ALA A 364 4.71 16.84 -14.79
C ALA A 364 5.30 15.85 -13.76
N ASP A 365 4.92 14.57 -13.80
CA ASP A 365 5.51 13.54 -12.92
C ASP A 365 6.96 13.22 -13.32
N HIS A 366 7.38 13.53 -14.54
CA HIS A 366 8.75 13.34 -15.01
C HIS A 366 9.69 14.41 -14.40
N ARG A 367 9.95 14.31 -13.09
CA ARG A 367 10.80 15.24 -12.31
C ARG A 367 12.28 15.16 -12.66
N VAL A 368 12.70 14.04 -13.23
CA VAL A 368 14.10 13.84 -13.63
C VAL A 368 14.25 14.31 -15.06
N THR A 369 14.73 15.54 -15.23
CA THR A 369 15.07 16.11 -16.56
C THR A 369 16.39 15.57 -17.12
N GLN A 370 16.97 14.54 -16.49
CA GLN A 370 18.18 13.91 -17.01
C GLN A 370 17.90 13.37 -18.41
N ARG A 371 18.77 13.77 -19.34
CA ARG A 371 18.73 13.34 -20.72
C ARG A 371 18.97 11.83 -20.76
N ARG A 372 17.90 11.03 -20.91
CA ARG A 372 18.01 9.60 -21.18
C ARG A 372 18.47 9.42 -22.62
N VAL A 373 19.78 9.52 -22.85
CA VAL A 373 20.39 9.07 -24.11
C VAL A 373 20.80 7.62 -23.91
N ALA A 374 20.23 6.71 -24.69
CA ALA A 374 20.82 5.38 -24.82
C ALA A 374 22.16 5.55 -25.58
N GLY A 375 23.27 5.32 -24.89
CA GLY A 375 24.61 5.49 -25.43
C GLY A 375 25.31 6.77 -24.97
N ARG A 376 26.62 6.68 -24.78
CA ARG A 376 27.50 7.83 -24.57
C ARG A 376 27.29 8.77 -25.77
N PRO A 377 26.97 10.06 -25.60
CA PRO A 377 26.84 10.94 -26.74
C PRO A 377 28.19 10.95 -27.45
N THR A 378 28.27 10.31 -28.61
CA THR A 378 29.33 10.59 -29.56
C THR A 378 29.13 12.06 -29.88
N VAL A 379 29.94 12.92 -29.27
CA VAL A 379 30.06 14.31 -29.66
C VAL A 379 30.61 14.28 -31.08
N ARG A 380 29.73 14.11 -32.07
CA ARG A 380 30.06 14.38 -33.46
C ARG A 380 30.28 15.88 -33.49
N ARG A 381 31.56 16.29 -33.48
CA ARG A 381 31.92 17.67 -33.83
C ARG A 381 31.34 17.92 -35.21
N VAL A 382 30.22 18.64 -35.26
CA VAL A 382 29.60 19.07 -36.51
C VAL A 382 30.69 19.84 -37.25
N ARG A 383 31.09 19.36 -38.43
CA ARG A 383 32.10 20.06 -39.21
C ARG A 383 31.44 21.29 -39.79
N LEU A 384 32.21 22.35 -40.05
CA LEU A 384 31.70 23.57 -40.67
C LEU A 384 30.99 23.27 -42.02
N ALA A 385 31.38 22.19 -42.70
CA ALA A 385 30.79 21.69 -43.94
C ALA A 385 29.37 21.08 -43.78
N ASP A 386 28.94 20.74 -42.56
CA ASP A 386 27.61 20.18 -42.29
C ASP A 386 26.58 21.27 -41.97
N TYR A 387 26.99 22.54 -41.90
CA TYR A 387 26.06 23.66 -41.80
C TYR A 387 25.43 23.91 -43.17
N PRO A 388 24.10 24.16 -43.26
CA PRO A 388 23.49 24.61 -44.50
C PRO A 388 24.15 25.93 -44.89
N MET A 389 25.01 25.90 -45.91
CA MET A 389 25.45 27.13 -46.55
C MET A 389 24.20 27.77 -47.13
N GLY A 390 23.91 28.99 -46.69
CA GLY A 390 22.77 29.77 -47.20
C GLY A 390 22.81 29.79 -48.72
N THR A 391 21.63 29.86 -49.35
CA THR A 391 21.48 29.96 -50.79
C THR A 391 22.47 30.98 -51.35
N ASP A 392 23.37 30.53 -52.21
CA ASP A 392 24.26 31.41 -52.98
C ASP A 392 23.37 32.47 -53.65
N VAL A 393 23.56 33.72 -53.24
CA VAL A 393 22.90 34.87 -53.84
C VAL A 393 23.70 35.16 -55.11
N GLU A 394 23.15 34.80 -56.27
CA GLU A 394 23.58 35.33 -57.58
C GLU A 394 23.21 36.81 -57.72
#